data_AF-A0A920QRP7-F1
#
_entry.id   AF-A0A920QRP7-F1
#
_cell.length_a   1.000
_cell.length_b   1.000
_cell.length_c   1.000
_cell.angle_alpha   90.00
_cell.angle_beta   90.00
_cell.angle_gamma   90.00
#
_symmetry.space_group_name_H-M   'P 1'
#
loop_
_entity.id
_entity.type
_entity.pdbx_description
1 polymer ?
#
loop_
_entity_poly.entity_id
_entity_poly.type
_entity_poly.pdbx_seq_one_letter_code
_entity_poly.pdbx_strand_id
1 'polypeptide(L)'
;MVPVASLPEPLVALVGELNRLPGIGPRSAERLALHLIQADTAVAKRLANVLVTSRDKIIECADWAAWPRNRRAAFCANPARDEQNPLRRRAGR
;
A
#
# COMPACT_ATOMS: atom_id res chain seq x y z
N MET A 1 -6.51 -24.95 9.90
CA MET A 1 -5.74 -23.76 9.49
C MET A 1 -4.39 -24.27 9.03
N VAL A 2 -4.11 -24.18 7.72
CA VAL A 2 -2.88 -24.74 7.13
C VAL A 2 -1.70 -23.88 7.59
N PRO A 3 -0.59 -24.44 8.08
CA PRO A 3 0.58 -23.65 8.43
C PRO A 3 1.26 -23.12 7.16
N VAL A 4 1.70 -21.84 7.17
CA VAL A 4 2.42 -21.17 6.06
C VAL A 4 3.60 -21.99 5.52
N ALA A 5 4.23 -22.82 6.35
CA ALA A 5 5.34 -23.70 5.98
C ALA A 5 4.99 -24.79 4.94
N SER A 6 3.70 -24.99 4.62
CA SER A 6 3.24 -26.01 3.68
C SER A 6 2.69 -25.43 2.36
N LEU A 7 2.90 -24.14 2.10
CA LEU A 7 2.45 -23.46 0.89
C LEU A 7 3.49 -23.52 -0.24
N PRO A 8 3.08 -23.51 -1.52
CA PRO A 8 4.01 -23.42 -2.64
C PRO A 8 4.82 -22.12 -2.58
N GLU A 9 6.08 -22.18 -3.01
CA GLU A 9 7.05 -21.08 -2.95
C GLU A 9 6.54 -19.70 -3.44
N PRO A 10 5.84 -19.57 -4.59
CA PRO A 10 5.32 -18.27 -5.03
C PRO A 10 4.26 -17.69 -4.07
N LEU A 11 3.51 -18.54 -3.39
CA LEU A 11 2.53 -18.10 -2.40
C LEU A 11 3.21 -17.66 -1.11
N VAL A 12 4.26 -18.36 -0.67
CA VAL A 12 5.07 -17.95 0.49
C VAL A 12 5.69 -16.56 0.25
N ALA A 13 6.22 -16.31 -0.94
CA ALA A 13 6.75 -15.00 -1.30
C ALA A 13 5.68 -13.90 -1.23
N LEU A 14 4.47 -14.15 -1.76
CA LEU A 14 3.35 -13.22 -1.69
C LEU A 14 2.93 -12.93 -0.25
N VAL A 15 2.84 -13.96 0.61
CA VAL A 15 2.54 -13.80 2.04
C VAL A 15 3.61 -12.95 2.72
N GLY A 16 4.88 -13.20 2.41
CA GLY A 16 6.01 -12.41 2.92
C GLY A 16 5.86 -10.92 2.63
N GLU A 17 5.59 -10.56 1.37
CA GLU A 17 5.42 -9.16 0.97
C GLU A 17 4.18 -8.50 1.58
N LEU A 18 3.06 -9.23 1.67
CA LEU A 18 1.84 -8.71 2.31
C LEU A 18 2.01 -8.49 3.82
N ASN A 19 2.79 -9.33 4.50
CA ASN A 19 3.06 -9.21 5.93
C ASN A 19 4.00 -8.02 6.28
N ARG A 20 4.68 -7.44 5.29
CA ARG A 20 5.48 -6.22 5.50
C ARG A 20 4.64 -4.95 5.53
N LEU A 21 3.36 -5.04 5.15
CA LEU A 21 2.45 -3.90 5.15
C LEU A 21 1.99 -3.57 6.58
N PRO A 22 1.91 -2.28 6.95
CA PRO A 22 1.49 -1.87 8.28
C PRO A 22 0.06 -2.34 8.55
N GLY A 23 -0.15 -3.03 9.69
CA GLY A 23 -1.46 -3.52 10.09
C GLY A 23 -1.87 -4.87 9.48
N ILE A 24 -1.02 -5.51 8.67
CA ILE A 24 -1.24 -6.87 8.18
C ILE A 24 -0.28 -7.81 8.91
N GLY A 25 -0.83 -8.62 9.82
CA GLY A 25 -0.09 -9.71 10.48
C GLY A 25 -0.07 -11.00 9.64
N PRO A 26 0.68 -12.03 10.07
CA PRO A 26 0.96 -13.22 9.27
C PRO A 26 -0.30 -14.00 8.86
N ARG A 27 -1.28 -14.12 9.78
CA ARG A 27 -2.58 -14.76 9.49
C ARG A 27 -3.41 -13.98 8.46
N SER A 28 -3.36 -12.65 8.51
CA SER A 28 -4.07 -11.80 7.56
C SER A 28 -3.40 -11.84 6.19
N ALA A 29 -2.06 -11.80 6.15
CA ALA A 29 -1.28 -11.91 4.93
C ALA A 29 -1.56 -13.23 4.19
N GLU A 30 -1.56 -14.36 4.92
CA GLU A 30 -1.90 -15.68 4.37
C GLU A 30 -3.30 -15.70 3.74
N ARG A 31 -4.30 -15.20 4.47
CA ARG A 31 -5.68 -15.13 3.99
C ARG A 31 -5.81 -14.27 2.73
N LEU A 32 -5.13 -13.12 2.69
CA LEU A 32 -5.12 -12.23 1.53
C LEU A 32 -4.43 -12.88 0.32
N ALA A 33 -3.28 -13.52 0.54
CA ALA A 33 -2.54 -14.19 -0.53
C ALA A 33 -3.36 -15.31 -1.17
N LEU A 34 -4.00 -16.16 -0.35
CA LEU A 34 -4.88 -17.22 -0.82
C LEU A 34 -6.09 -16.66 -1.59
N HIS A 35 -6.67 -15.55 -1.13
CA HIS A 35 -7.76 -14.90 -1.84
C HIS A 35 -7.32 -14.36 -3.21
N LEU A 36 -6.15 -13.74 -3.30
CA LEU A 36 -5.63 -13.16 -4.54
C LEU A 36 -5.27 -14.23 -5.58
N ILE A 37 -4.75 -15.39 -5.14
CA ILE A 37 -4.44 -16.50 -6.05
C ILE A 37 -5.69 -17.21 -6.56
N GLN A 38 -6.77 -17.24 -5.78
CA GLN A 38 -8.07 -17.77 -6.21
C GLN A 38 -8.88 -16.79 -7.06
N ALA A 39 -8.49 -15.51 -7.09
CA ALA A 39 -9.16 -14.49 -7.89
C ALA A 39 -8.84 -14.63 -9.38
N ASP A 40 -9.70 -14.08 -10.23
CA ASP A 40 -9.46 -14.03 -11.67
C ASP A 40 -8.13 -13.34 -11.99
N THR A 41 -7.42 -13.89 -12.99
CA THR A 41 -6.13 -13.34 -13.44
C THR A 41 -6.22 -11.85 -13.80
N ALA A 42 -7.36 -11.41 -14.36
CA ALA A 42 -7.60 -10.01 -14.69
C ALA A 42 -7.63 -9.10 -13.44
N VAL A 43 -8.17 -9.58 -12.32
CA VAL A 43 -8.23 -8.85 -11.04
C VAL A 43 -6.84 -8.72 -10.45
N ALA A 44 -6.09 -9.81 -10.37
CA ALA A 44 -4.71 -9.81 -9.86
C ALA A 44 -3.81 -8.85 -10.66
N LYS A 45 -3.88 -8.90 -12.01
CA LYS A 45 -3.14 -7.99 -12.89
C LYS A 45 -3.53 -6.53 -12.70
N ARG A 46 -4.84 -6.25 -12.58
CA ARG A 46 -5.33 -4.89 -12.35
C ARG A 46 -4.79 -4.33 -11.03
N LEU A 47 -4.83 -5.11 -9.95
CA LEU A 47 -4.30 -4.70 -8.64
C LEU A 47 -2.80 -4.38 -8.73
N ALA A 48 -2.01 -5.28 -9.33
CA ALA A 48 -0.58 -5.06 -9.51
C ALA A 48 -0.29 -3.77 -10.30
N ASN A 49 -1.01 -3.54 -11.40
CA ASN A 49 -0.85 -2.33 -12.20
C ASN A 49 -1.22 -1.05 -11.44
N VAL A 50 -2.31 -1.08 -10.66
CA VAL A 50 -2.70 0.06 -9.82
C VAL A 50 -1.66 0.34 -8.74
N LEU A 51 -1.07 -0.68 -8.12
CA LEU A 51 0.00 -0.50 -7.13
C LEU A 51 1.23 0.19 -7.74
N VAL A 52 1.71 -0.28 -8.89
CA VAL A 52 2.87 0.29 -9.59
C VAL A 52 2.57 1.72 -10.06
N THR A 53 1.48 1.92 -10.78
CA THR A 53 1.12 3.26 -11.30
C THR A 53 0.82 4.27 -10.19
N SER A 54 0.29 3.83 -9.05
CA SER A 54 0.09 4.72 -7.89
C SER A 54 1.43 5.10 -7.27
N ARG A 55 2.36 4.15 -7.14
CA ARG A 55 3.71 4.42 -6.65
C ARG A 55 4.40 5.46 -7.53
N ASP A 56 4.34 5.30 -8.84
CA ASP A 56 4.96 6.23 -9.79
C ASP A 56 4.33 7.62 -9.71
N LYS A 57 3.00 7.71 -9.83
CA LYS A 57 2.27 8.99 -9.81
C LYS A 57 2.35 9.74 -8.48
N ILE A 58 2.39 9.03 -7.36
CA ILE A 58 2.49 9.66 -6.03
C ILE A 58 3.93 10.16 -5.78
N ILE A 59 4.96 9.50 -6.30
CA ILE A 59 6.35 9.99 -6.19
C ILE A 59 6.60 11.17 -7.13
N GLU A 60 6.04 11.15 -8.34
CA GLU A 60 6.09 12.30 -9.25
C GLU A 60 5.45 13.56 -8.63
N CYS A 61 4.58 13.39 -7.64
CA CYS A 61 4.21 14.43 -6.70
C CYS A 61 5.34 14.65 -5.67
N ALA A 62 6.46 15.22 -6.13
CA ALA A 62 7.68 15.50 -5.34
C ALA A 62 7.46 16.33 -4.05
N ASP A 63 6.26 16.89 -3.85
CA ASP A 63 5.83 17.58 -2.62
C ASP A 63 5.56 16.63 -1.42
N TRP A 64 5.55 15.29 -1.59
CA TRP A 64 5.39 14.37 -0.45
C TRP A 64 6.64 14.28 0.45
N ALA A 65 7.83 14.39 -0.14
CA ALA A 65 9.10 14.30 0.58
C ALA A 65 9.73 15.66 0.91
N ALA A 66 9.32 16.73 0.22
CA ALA A 66 9.81 18.07 0.45
C ALA A 66 8.63 19.05 0.55
N TRP A 67 8.32 19.47 1.78
CA TRP A 67 7.57 20.71 2.01
C TRP A 67 8.59 21.82 2.25
N PRO A 68 8.51 23.06 1.67
CA PRO A 68 7.58 23.60 0.67
C PRO A 68 8.27 24.25 -0.57
N ARG A 69 7.64 24.18 -1.76
CA ARG A 69 7.25 25.36 -2.58
C ARG A 69 6.53 24.98 -3.87
N ASN A 70 5.25 25.38 -3.92
CA ASN A 70 4.55 25.84 -5.12
C ASN A 70 3.98 24.86 -6.17
N ARG A 71 3.85 23.55 -5.96
CA ARG A 71 2.96 22.72 -6.82
C ARG A 71 2.22 21.60 -6.10
N ARG A 72 1.23 21.98 -5.28
CA ARG A 72 0.26 21.02 -4.76
C ARG A 72 -0.53 20.40 -5.92
N ALA A 73 -0.41 19.10 -6.12
CA ALA A 73 -1.38 18.34 -6.91
C ALA A 73 -2.77 18.46 -6.25
N ALA A 74 -3.85 18.50 -7.05
CA ALA A 74 -5.22 18.69 -6.58
C ALA A 74 -5.66 17.70 -5.46
N PHE A 75 -5.02 16.53 -5.39
CA PHE A 75 -5.20 15.54 -4.33
C PHE A 75 -4.74 16.03 -2.94
N CYS A 76 -3.67 16.83 -2.88
CA CYS A 76 -3.13 17.44 -1.65
C CYS A 76 -3.79 18.78 -1.28
N ALA A 77 -4.68 19.29 -2.14
CA ALA A 77 -5.38 20.57 -1.93
C ALA A 77 -6.71 20.41 -1.20
N ASN A 78 -7.14 19.19 -0.87
CA ASN A 78 -8.42 18.97 -0.20
C ASN A 78 -8.33 19.31 1.31
N PRO A 79 -8.98 20.40 1.78
CA PRO A 79 -8.90 20.84 3.17
C PRO A 79 -9.50 19.83 4.16
N ALA A 80 -10.42 18.96 3.73
CA ALA A 80 -11.03 17.93 4.58
C ALA A 80 -10.05 16.82 5.00
N ARG A 81 -8.93 16.65 4.28
CA ARG A 81 -7.87 15.68 4.62
C ARG A 81 -6.72 16.29 5.43
N ASP A 82 -6.69 17.61 5.60
CA ASP A 82 -5.60 18.30 6.33
C ASP A 82 -5.66 17.99 7.85
N GLU A 83 -6.85 17.73 8.40
CA GLU A 83 -7.04 17.38 9.82
C GLU A 83 -6.66 15.94 10.17
N GLN A 84 -6.64 15.03 9.19
CA GLN A 84 -6.38 13.60 9.42
C GLN A 84 -4.91 13.22 9.20
N ASN A 85 -4.04 14.16 8.83
CA ASN A 85 -2.62 13.90 8.64
C ASN A 85 -1.88 13.82 9.99
N PRO A 86 -1.45 12.62 10.46
CA PRO A 86 -0.78 12.47 11.76
C PRO A 86 0.58 13.18 11.81
N LEU A 87 1.16 13.51 10.65
CA LEU A 87 2.47 14.15 10.53
C LEU A 87 2.43 15.65 10.84
N ARG A 88 1.25 16.30 10.85
CA ARG A 88 1.13 17.72 11.24
C ARG A 88 1.17 17.95 12.75
N ARG A 89 0.79 16.97 13.57
CA ARG A 89 0.73 17.15 15.04
C ARG A 89 2.10 17.17 15.73
N ARG A 90 3.19 16.83 15.01
CA ARG A 90 4.55 16.83 15.57
C ARG A 90 5.39 18.07 15.25
N ALA A 91 4.93 18.96 14.37
CA ALA A 91 5.66 20.17 13.97
C ALA A 91 5.35 21.41 14.85
N GLY A 92 4.91 21.17 16.10
CA GLY A 92 4.58 22.19 17.09
C GLY A 92 5.51 22.20 18.30
N ARG A 93 6.79 21.85 18.10
CA ARG A 93 7.88 22.12 19.04
C ARG A 93 9.10 22.59 18.28
#